data_AF-A0AAW1IA57-F1
#
_entry.id   AF-A0AAW1IA57-F1
#
_cell.length_a   1.000
_cell.length_b   1.000
_cell.length_c   1.000
_cell.angle_alpha   90.00
_cell.angle_beta   90.00
_cell.angle_gamma   90.00
#
_symmetry.space_group_name_H-M   'P 1'
#
loop_
_entity.id
_entity.type
_entity.pdbx_description
1 polymer ?
#
loop_
_entity_poly.entity_id
_entity_poly.type
_entity_poly.pdbx_seq_one_letter_code
_entity_poly.pdbx_strand_id
1 'polypeptide(L)' 'MTINNAEDKCLGTSNSTRRNDWWNRECDEAVKKKNVARQKWMKNGAEEERKEYADKRRAAKKLIRNTREKWIQEEMAKI' A
#
# COMPACT_ATOMS: atom_id res chain seq x y z
N MET A 1 -3.79 31.72 -34.91
CA MET A 1 -4.50 30.73 -34.07
C MET A 1 -3.49 30.12 -33.12
N THR A 2 -3.40 30.64 -31.91
CA THR A 2 -2.48 30.17 -30.87
C THR A 2 -3.14 29.01 -30.15
N ILE A 3 -2.62 27.80 -30.39
CA ILE A 3 -2.95 26.61 -29.61
C ILE A 3 -2.29 26.81 -28.25
N ASN A 4 -3.09 27.15 -27.23
CA ASN A 4 -2.63 27.12 -25.85
C ASN A 4 -2.33 25.66 -25.49
N ASN A 5 -1.05 25.29 -25.56
CA ASN A 5 -0.53 24.10 -24.92
C ASN A 5 -0.74 24.27 -23.41
N ALA A 6 -1.79 23.65 -22.89
CA ALA A 6 -1.93 23.39 -21.47
C ALA A 6 -0.81 22.41 -21.10
N GLU A 7 0.35 22.95 -20.72
CA GLU A 7 1.42 22.18 -20.12
C GLU A 7 0.89 21.55 -18.83
N ASP A 8 0.74 20.23 -18.90
CA ASP A 8 0.36 19.32 -17.84
C ASP A 8 1.37 19.41 -16.68
N LYS A 9 1.22 20.43 -15.82
CA LYS A 9 1.98 20.54 -14.57
C LYS A 9 1.32 19.68 -13.49
N CYS A 10 1.36 18.37 -13.69
CA CYS A 10 1.21 17.39 -12.60
C CYS A 10 2.56 16.75 -12.25
N LEU A 11 3.59 17.58 -12.01
CA LEU A 11 4.90 17.10 -11.54
C LEU A 11 5.10 17.50 -10.07
N GLY A 12 4.67 16.61 -9.17
CA GLY A 12 4.82 16.83 -7.73
C GLY A 12 4.39 15.67 -6.84
N THR A 13 4.58 14.41 -7.24
CA THR A 13 4.45 13.25 -6.33
C THR A 13 5.78 12.85 -5.72
N SER A 14 6.56 13.82 -5.25
CA SER A 14 7.77 13.56 -4.46
C SER A 14 7.52 13.89 -2.99
N ASN A 15 6.75 13.02 -2.33
CA ASN A 15 6.97 12.72 -0.93
C ASN A 15 6.37 11.34 -0.63
N SER A 16 7.01 10.29 -1.15
CA SER A 16 6.92 9.00 -0.48
C SER A 16 7.56 9.24 0.89
N THR A 17 6.74 9.58 1.88
CA THR A 17 7.13 9.69 3.28
C THR A 17 8.06 8.51 3.54
N ARG A 18 9.31 8.77 3.93
CA ARG A 18 10.28 7.74 4.34
C ARG A 18 9.48 6.69 5.11
N ARG A 19 9.32 5.49 4.54
CA ARG A 19 8.61 4.45 5.26
C ARG A 19 9.45 4.21 6.50
N ASN A 20 8.83 4.39 7.67
CA ASN A 20 9.49 4.26 8.97
C ASN A 20 10.39 3.01 9.00
N ASP A 21 11.45 3.02 9.80
CA ASP A 21 12.48 1.96 9.83
C ASP A 21 11.94 0.54 10.12
N TRP A 22 10.71 0.43 10.64
CA TRP A 22 10.01 -0.83 10.84
C TRP A 22 9.40 -1.44 9.58
N TRP A 23 9.33 -0.70 8.48
CA TRP A 23 8.71 -1.17 7.24
C TRP A 23 9.63 -2.15 6.52
N ASN A 24 9.22 -3.42 6.44
CA ASN A 24 10.00 -4.48 5.82
C ASN A 24 9.47 -4.91 4.44
N ARG A 25 10.21 -5.79 3.78
CA ARG A 25 9.82 -6.37 2.46
C ARG A 25 8.47 -7.09 2.50
N GLU A 26 8.10 -7.70 3.62
CA GLU A 26 6.83 -8.40 3.76
C GLU A 26 5.64 -7.43 3.73
N CYS A 27 5.78 -6.25 4.35
CA CYS A 27 4.79 -5.17 4.23
C CYS A 27 4.60 -4.74 2.78
N ASP A 28 5.70 -4.61 2.02
CA ASP A 28 5.65 -4.31 0.58
C ASP A 28 4.93 -5.39 -0.23
N GLU A 29 5.30 -6.65 -0.03
CA GLU A 29 4.69 -7.77 -0.74
C GLU A 29 3.20 -7.91 -0.40
N ALA A 30 2.81 -7.68 0.85
CA ALA A 30 1.41 -7.69 1.27
C ALA A 30 0.60 -6.57 0.60
N VAL A 31 1.15 -5.36 0.50
CA VAL A 31 0.51 -4.24 -0.21
C VAL A 31 0.40 -4.52 -1.71
N LYS A 32 1.45 -5.05 -2.33
CA LYS A 32 1.44 -5.44 -3.75
C LYS A 32 0.36 -6.50 -4.01
N LYS A 33 0.32 -7.57 -3.21
CA LYS A 33 -0.71 -8.64 -3.33
C LYS A 33 -2.13 -8.10 -3.20
N LYS A 34 -2.37 -7.20 -2.24
CA LYS A 34 -3.66 -6.51 -2.08
C LYS A 34 -4.01 -5.65 -3.31
N ASN A 35 -3.06 -4.90 -3.84
CA ASN A 35 -3.30 -4.02 -4.99
C ASN A 35 -3.59 -4.82 -6.28
N VAL A 36 -2.89 -5.94 -6.49
CA VAL A 36 -3.18 -6.86 -7.60
C VAL A 36 -4.62 -7.40 -7.50
N ALA A 37 -5.04 -7.82 -6.31
CA ALA A 37 -6.41 -8.29 -6.10
C ALA A 37 -7.45 -7.18 -6.30
N ARG A 38 -7.15 -5.94 -5.88
CA ARG A 38 -7.99 -4.78 -6.16
C ARG A 38 -8.15 -4.54 -7.66
N GLN A 39 -7.06 -4.63 -8.42
CA GLN A 39 -7.09 -4.45 -9.86
C GLN A 39 -7.88 -5.56 -10.56
N LYS A 40 -7.76 -6.81 -10.10
CA LYS A 40 -8.58 -7.91 -10.61
C LYS A 40 -10.06 -7.66 -10.36
N TRP A 41 -10.43 -7.37 -9.11
CA TRP A 41 -11.81 -7.05 -8.76
C TRP A 41 -12.38 -5.87 -9.54
N MET A 42 -11.60 -4.79 -9.74
CA MET A 42 -12.03 -3.65 -10.54
C MET A 42 -12.22 -3.98 -12.03
N LYS A 43 -11.55 -5.03 -12.55
CA LYS A 43 -11.67 -5.45 -13.95
C LYS A 43 -12.87 -6.37 -14.17
N ASN A 44 -13.06 -7.40 -13.35
CA ASN A 44 -14.10 -8.39 -13.60
C ASN A 44 -15.35 -8.18 -12.74
N GLY A 45 -15.26 -7.46 -11.62
CA GLY A 45 -16.41 -7.11 -10.77
C GLY A 45 -17.04 -8.28 -10.01
N ALA A 46 -16.43 -9.47 -10.02
CA ALA A 46 -17.00 -10.67 -9.41
C ALA A 46 -16.94 -10.62 -7.88
N GLU A 47 -17.97 -11.17 -7.22
CA GLU A 47 -18.07 -11.20 -5.75
C GLU A 47 -16.95 -12.05 -5.12
N GLU A 48 -16.48 -13.10 -5.80
CA GLU A 48 -15.34 -13.90 -5.36
C GLU A 48 -14.05 -13.07 -5.28
N GLU A 49 -13.81 -12.21 -6.28
CA GLU A 49 -12.63 -11.33 -6.30
C GLU A 49 -12.74 -10.20 -5.28
N ARG A 50 -13.97 -9.73 -5.02
CA ARG A 50 -14.23 -8.80 -3.92
C ARG A 50 -13.87 -9.43 -2.58
N LYS A 51 -14.26 -10.69 -2.36
CA LYS A 51 -13.91 -11.45 -1.15
C LYS A 51 -12.40 -11.69 -1.07
N GLU A 52 -11.76 -12.07 -2.16
CA GLU A 52 -10.31 -12.26 -2.25
C GLU A 52 -9.54 -10.95 -1.92
N TYR A 53 -9.99 -9.81 -2.45
CA TYR A 53 -9.45 -8.50 -2.12
C TYR A 53 -9.66 -8.17 -0.64
N ALA A 54 -10.85 -8.42 -0.10
CA ALA A 54 -11.16 -8.17 1.31
C ALA A 54 -10.24 -8.98 2.24
N ASP A 55 -10.01 -10.26 1.94
CA ASP A 55 -9.14 -11.13 2.72
C ASP A 55 -7.68 -10.69 2.64
N LYS A 56 -7.17 -10.39 1.43
CA LYS A 56 -5.82 -9.85 1.25
C LYS A 56 -5.65 -8.49 1.93
N ARG A 57 -6.68 -7.64 1.95
CA ARG A 57 -6.68 -6.35 2.66
C ARG A 57 -6.59 -6.55 4.17
N ARG A 58 -7.37 -7.47 4.74
CA ARG A 58 -7.30 -7.80 6.18
C ARG A 58 -5.94 -8.38 6.55
N ALA A 59 -5.43 -9.33 5.76
CA ALA A 59 -4.13 -9.94 5.98
C ALA A 59 -3.00 -8.91 5.94
N ALA A 60 -2.98 -8.03 4.93
CA ALA A 60 -1.99 -6.96 4.82
C ALA A 60 -2.05 -5.99 6.00
N LYS A 61 -3.26 -5.58 6.42
CA LYS A 61 -3.44 -4.69 7.58
C LYS A 61 -2.94 -5.35 8.87
N LYS A 62 -3.23 -6.63 9.07
CA LYS A 62 -2.77 -7.41 10.24
C LYS A 62 -1.25 -7.52 10.26
N LEU A 63 -0.64 -7.86 9.12
CA LEU A 63 0.82 -7.97 9.00
C LEU A 63 1.50 -6.64 9.32
N ILE A 64 1.09 -5.55 8.66
CA ILE A 64 1.68 -4.21 8.87
C ILE A 64 1.54 -3.77 10.32
N ARG A 65 0.37 -4.00 10.93
CA ARG A 65 0.14 -3.69 12.34
C ARG A 65 1.07 -4.49 13.25
N ASN A 66 1.17 -5.80 13.05
CA ASN A 66 2.03 -6.66 13.87
C ASN A 66 3.51 -6.30 13.72
N THR A 67 3.97 -6.00 12.49
CA THR A 67 5.36 -5.58 12.24
C THR A 67 5.66 -4.27 12.97
N ARG A 68 4.74 -3.30 12.93
CA ARG A 68 4.88 -2.05 13.67
C ARG A 68 4.90 -2.27 15.19
N GLU A 69 3.99 -3.10 15.71
CA GLU A 69 3.91 -3.39 17.15
C GLU A 69 5.19 -4.08 17.65
N LYS A 70 5.70 -5.07 16.91
CA LYS A 70 6.97 -5.74 17.23
C LYS A 70 8.13 -4.76 17.27
N TRP A 71 8.26 -3.90 16.27
CA TRP A 71 9.32 -2.91 16.25
C TRP A 71 9.23 -1.93 17.43
N ILE A 72 8.02 -1.47 17.79
CA ILE A 72 7.83 -0.60 18.96
C ILE A 72 8.27 -1.33 20.25
N GLN A 73 7.93 -2.62 20.40
CA GLN A 73 8.34 -3.41 21.56
C GLN A 73 9.86 -3.61 21.62
N GLU A 74 10.48 -3.92 20.48
CA GLU A 74 11.93 -4.06 20.37
C GLU A 74 12.65 -2.75 20.66
N GLU A 75 12.12 -1.61 20.20
CA GLU A 75 12.70 -0.30 20.45
C GLU A 75 12.55 0.15 21.90
N MET A 76 11.39 -0.13 22.52
CA MET A 76 11.17 0.12 23.96
C MET A 76 12.05 -0.76 24.85
N ALA A 77 12.39 -1.99 24.42
CA ALA A 77 13.25 -2.89 25.19
C ALA A 77 14.75 -2.53 25.14
N LYS A 78 15.16 -1.60 24.26
CA LYS A 78 16.54 -1.09 24.19
C LYS A 78 16.80 0.09 25.13
N ILE A 79 15.76 0.62 25.77
CA ILE A 79 15.81 1.71 26.76
C ILE A 79 16.03 1.10 28.15
#